data_AF-A0A4P7JHM3-F1
#
_entry.id   AF-A0A4P7JHM3-F1
#
_cell.length_a   1.000
_cell.length_b   1.000
_cell.length_c   1.000
_cell.angle_alpha   90.00
_cell.angle_beta   90.00
_cell.angle_gamma   90.00
#
_symmetry.space_group_name_H-M   'P 1'
#
loop_
_entity.id
_entity.type
_entity.pdbx_description
1 polymer ?
#
loop_
_entity_poly.entity_id
_entity_poly.type
_entity_poly.pdbx_seq_one_letter_code
_entity_poly.pdbx_strand_id
1 'polypeptide(L)' 'MASIKGLTHHDVSIIKARLLMGEFQHRIAADYDLNQGRICEIAKGKRFAQVRPATLSDEQGGASHVG' A
#
# COMPACT_ATOMS: atom_id res chain seq x y z
N MET A 1 -9.91 -13.47 -7.97
CA MET A 1 -9.13 -12.68 -8.94
C MET A 1 -9.89 -11.41 -9.25
N ALA A 2 -9.82 -10.47 -8.31
CA ALA A 2 -10.33 -9.14 -8.49
C ALA A 2 -9.68 -8.51 -9.74
N SER A 3 -10.54 -8.08 -10.67
CA SER A 3 -10.13 -7.18 -11.74
C SER A 3 -9.63 -5.87 -11.12
N ILE A 4 -8.66 -5.22 -11.77
CA ILE A 4 -8.12 -3.89 -11.39
C ILE A 4 -9.22 -2.87 -11.05
N LYS A 5 -10.45 -3.07 -11.56
CA LYS A 5 -11.62 -2.21 -11.34
C LYS A 5 -11.92 -1.85 -9.87
N GLY A 6 -11.42 -2.60 -8.88
CA GLY A 6 -11.61 -2.30 -7.46
C GLY A 6 -10.48 -1.51 -6.78
N LEU A 7 -9.32 -1.34 -7.41
CA LEU A 7 -8.14 -0.81 -6.72
C LEU A 7 -8.11 0.73 -6.77
N THR A 8 -8.32 1.38 -5.62
CA THR A 8 -8.35 2.83 -5.52
C THR A 8 -6.93 3.43 -5.41
N HIS A 9 -6.80 4.74 -5.63
CA HIS A 9 -5.53 5.43 -5.37
C HIS A 9 -5.09 5.33 -3.90
N HIS A 10 -6.05 5.27 -2.96
CA HIS A 10 -5.75 5.07 -1.55
C HIS A 10 -5.15 3.68 -1.31
N ASP A 11 -5.76 2.62 -1.85
CA ASP A 11 -5.22 1.25 -1.76
C ASP A 11 -3.79 1.17 -2.30
N VAL A 12 -3.55 1.80 -3.46
CA VAL A 12 -2.21 1.84 -4.05
C VAL A 12 -1.22 2.60 -3.15
N SER A 13 -1.64 3.69 -2.49
CA SER A 13 -0.78 4.42 -1.55
C SER A 13 -0.37 3.53 -0.36
N ILE A 14 -1.27 2.68 0.14
CA ILE A 14 -0.99 1.73 1.22
C ILE A 14 -0.10 0.59 0.72
N ILE A 15 -0.39 0.00 -0.44
CA ILE A 15 0.47 -1.01 -1.08
C ILE A 15 1.91 -0.48 -1.22
N LYS A 16 2.08 0.76 -1.70
CA LYS A 16 3.40 1.37 -1.84
C LYS A 16 4.09 1.61 -0.50
N ALA A 17 3.36 2.01 0.54
CA ALA A 17 3.93 2.13 1.89
C ALA A 17 4.41 0.77 2.42
N ARG A 18 3.61 -0.29 2.26
CA ARG A 18 3.97 -1.67 2.64
C ARG A 18 5.21 -2.19 1.92
N LEU A 19 5.31 -1.93 0.60
CA LEU A 19 6.50 -2.24 -0.18
C LEU A 19 7.76 -1.49 0.33
N LEU A 20 7.63 -0.22 0.70
CA LEU A 20 8.74 0.56 1.27
C LEU A 20 9.17 0.07 2.65
N MET A 21 8.24 -0.47 3.45
CA MET A 21 8.55 -1.13 4.72
C MET A 21 9.22 -2.50 4.55
N GLY A 22 9.41 -2.97 3.31
CA GLY A 22 10.07 -4.25 3.02
C GLY A 22 9.15 -5.46 3.12
N GLU A 23 7.83 -5.27 3.16
CA GLU A 23 6.90 -6.37 3.24
C GLU A 23 6.88 -7.22 1.96
N PHE A 24 6.70 -8.53 2.11
CA PHE A 24 6.70 -9.46 0.98
C PHE A 24 5.52 -9.23 0.03
N GLN A 25 5.83 -9.08 -1.26
CA GLN A 25 4.85 -8.82 -2.31
C GLN A 25 3.72 -9.85 -2.38
N HIS A 26 3.99 -11.13 -2.07
CA HIS A 26 2.96 -12.18 -2.11
C HIS A 26 1.94 -12.04 -0.97
N ARG A 27 2.34 -11.49 0.19
CA ARG A 27 1.43 -11.18 1.30
C ARG A 27 0.54 -10.00 0.95
N ILE A 28 1.15 -8.92 0.44
CA ILE A 28 0.42 -7.75 -0.05
C ILE A 28 -0.56 -8.17 -1.17
N ALA A 29 -0.14 -9.05 -2.08
CA ALA A 29 -1.01 -9.53 -3.15
C ALA A 29 -2.26 -10.25 -2.60
N ALA A 30 -2.10 -11.11 -1.61
CA ALA A 30 -3.19 -11.84 -0.98
C ALA A 30 -4.21 -10.91 -0.31
N ASP A 31 -3.74 -9.88 0.42
CA ASP A 31 -4.61 -8.96 1.14
C ASP A 31 -5.53 -8.12 0.24
N TYR A 32 -5.13 -7.91 -1.01
CA TYR A 32 -5.89 -7.12 -2.00
C TYR A 32 -6.56 -7.99 -3.08
N ASP A 33 -6.59 -9.33 -2.93
CA ASP A 33 -7.00 -10.30 -3.98
C ASP A 33 -6.37 -10.01 -5.36
N LEU A 34 -5.09 -9.60 -5.33
CA LEU A 34 -4.28 -9.34 -6.51
C LEU A 34 -3.35 -10.53 -6.79
N ASN A 35 -2.92 -10.65 -8.04
CA ASN A 35 -1.80 -11.52 -8.35
C ASN A 35 -0.46 -10.80 -8.11
N GLN A 36 0.60 -11.57 -7.86
CA GLN A 36 1.94 -11.05 -7.62
C GLN A 36 2.46 -10.17 -8.78
N GLY A 37 2.10 -10.51 -10.02
CA GLY A 37 2.45 -9.71 -11.21
C GLY A 37 1.95 -8.27 -11.12
N ARG A 38 0.73 -8.06 -10.59
CA ARG A 38 0.16 -6.72 -10.39
C ARG A 38 0.94 -5.93 -9.34
N ILE A 39 1.28 -6.54 -8.21
CA ILE A 39 2.11 -5.89 -7.18
C ILE A 39 3.48 -5.51 -7.75
N CYS A 40 4.09 -6.38 -8.57
CA CYS A 40 5.36 -6.11 -9.24
C CYS A 40 5.29 -4.90 -10.20
N GLU A 41 4.19 -4.74 -10.94
CA GLU A 41 3.96 -3.55 -11.77
C GLU A 41 3.84 -2.26 -10.95
N ILE A 42 3.14 -2.30 -9.81
CA ILE A 42 3.02 -1.15 -8.89
C ILE A 42 4.39 -0.80 -8.29
N ALA A 43 5.14 -1.81 -7.83
CA ALA A 43 6.47 -1.65 -7.24
C ALA A 43 7.47 -1.02 -8.22
N LYS A 44 7.39 -1.39 -9.51
CA LYS A 44 8.23 -0.84 -10.58
C LYS A 44 7.73 0.51 -11.12
N GLY A 45 6.63 1.04 -10.60
CA GLY A 45 6.01 2.27 -11.09
C GLY A 45 5.41 2.16 -12.49
N LYS A 46 5.24 0.95 -13.05
CA LYS A 46 4.59 0.74 -14.36
C LYS A 46 3.10 1.08 -14.32
N ARG A 47 2.49 1.01 -13.13
CA ARG A 47 1.12 1.44 -12.86
C ARG A 47 1.09 2.38 -11.69
N PHE A 48 0.17 3.35 -11.76
CA PHE A 48 -0.06 4.33 -10.69
C PHE A 48 1.23 5.07 -10.29
N ALA A 49 2.09 5.42 -11.25
CA ALA A 49 3.36 6.09 -11.00
C ALA A 49 3.17 7.38 -10.17
N GLN A 50 2.08 8.10 -10.42
CA GLN A 50 1.71 9.36 -9.75
C GLN A 50 1.25 9.20 -8.29
N VAL A 51 0.87 8.00 -7.86
CA VAL A 51 0.39 7.78 -6.48
C VAL A 51 1.59 7.71 -5.55
N ARG A 52 1.67 8.62 -4.58
CA ARG A 52 2.71 8.55 -3.54
C ARG A 52 2.36 7.49 -2.49
N PRO A 53 3.36 6.85 -1.85
CA PRO A 53 3.14 6.02 -0.68
C PRO A 53 2.44 6.82 0.42
N ALA A 54 1.57 6.18 1.20
CA ALA A 54 1.00 6.79 2.39
C ALA A 54 2.12 7.12 3.40
N THR A 55 2.05 8.31 3.99
CA THR A 55 2.90 8.69 5.12
C THR A 55 2.32 8.13 6.41
N LEU A 56 3.18 7.60 7.31
CA LEU A 56 2.79 7.11 8.65
C LEU A 56 2.25 8.22 9.60
N SER A 57 2.03 9.41 9.08
CA SER A 57 1.50 10.55 9.84
C SER A 57 -0.03 10.51 9.84
N ASP A 58 -0.58 9.61 10.63
CA ASP A 58 -1.73 9.86 11.53
C ASP A 58 -2.07 8.59 12.32
N GLU A 59 -1.21 8.23 13.28
CA GLU A 59 -1.71 7.60 14.50
C GLU A 59 -1.73 8.69 15.58
N GLN A 60 -2.90 9.32 15.74
CA GLN A 60 -3.28 9.94 17.00
C GLN A 60 -3.24 8.85 18.09
N GLY A 61 -2.17 8.85 18.88
CA GLY A 61 -2.01 7.90 19.98
C GLY A 61 -0.74 8.09 20.82
N GLY A 62 -0.12 9.27 20.80
CA GLY A 62 0.94 9.62 21.73
C GLY A 62 0.36 9.96 23.10
N ALA A 63 0.58 9.10 24.08
CA ALA A 63 0.30 9.40 25.48
C ALA A 63 1.17 10.58 25.97
N SER A 64 0.54 11.66 26.46
CA SER A 64 1.03 12.50 27.57
C SER A 64 0.08 13.66 27.85
N HIS A 65 -0.79 13.50 28.83
CA HIS A 65 -1.07 14.59 29.75
C HIS A 65 -1.02 14.04 31.16
N VAL A 66 0.16 14.16 31.76
CA VAL A 66 0.32 14.23 33.21
C VAL A 66 0.32 15.73 33.52
N GLY A 67 -0.67 16.15 34.28
CA GLY A 67 -0.87 17.50 34.81
C GLY A 67 -1.91 17.43 35.90
#